data_AF-A0A7C4TH45-F1
#
_entry.id   AF-A0A7C4TH45-F1
#
_cell.length_a   1.000
_cell.length_b   1.000
_cell.length_c   1.000
_cell.angle_alpha   90.00
_cell.angle_beta   90.00
_cell.angle_gamma   90.00
#
_symmetry.space_group_name_H-M   'P 1'
#
loop_
_entity.id
_entity.type
_entity.pdbx_description
1 polymer ?
#
loop_
_entity_poly.entity_id
_entity_poly.type
_entity_poly.pdbx_seq_one_letter_code
_entity_poly.pdbx_strand_id
1 'polypeptide(L)' 'MKRLSLTLVGLVMAGFSAHQVVTFTGSWGEHSLFNVVSERPDGVEIVFSMHQMVVEDIEIDGRVMKVYGVPG' A
#
# COMPACT_ATOMS: atom_id res chain seq x y z
N MET A 1 -0.14 36.73 13.12
CA MET A 1 0.55 35.83 12.15
C MET A 1 1.01 34.52 12.81
N LYS A 2 1.87 34.53 13.84
CA LYS A 2 2.38 33.30 14.48
C LYS A 2 1.32 32.28 14.93
N ARG A 3 0.20 32.74 15.50
CA ARG A 3 -0.91 31.88 15.96
C ARG A 3 -1.66 31.20 14.80
N LEU A 4 -1.87 31.93 13.69
CA LEU A 4 -2.52 31.41 12.49
C LEU A 4 -1.66 30.32 11.82
N SER A 5 -0.34 30.52 11.81
CA SER A 5 0.61 29.53 11.28
C SER A 5 0.60 28.23 12.09
N LEU A 6 0.52 28.29 13.42
CA LEU A 6 0.41 27.09 14.26
C LEU A 6 -0.88 26.31 13.99
N THR A 7 -2.00 27.01 13.85
CA THR A 7 -3.30 26.36 13.56
C THR A 7 -3.29 25.69 12.19
N LEU A 8 -2.71 26.35 11.18
CA LEU A 8 -2.58 25.80 9.84
C LEU A 8 -1.70 24.54 9.81
N VAL A 9 -0.56 24.56 10.53
CA VAL A 9 0.32 23.40 10.66
C VAL A 9 -0.39 22.24 11.36
N GLY A 10 -1.16 22.52 12.42
CA GLY A 10 -1.96 21.50 13.10
C GLY A 10 -3.02 20.87 12.20
N LEU A 11 -3.68 21.67 11.35
CA LEU A 11 -4.70 21.19 10.42
C LEU A 11 -4.10 20.32 9.30
N VAL A 12 -2.94 20.71 8.77
CA VAL A 12 -2.22 19.92 7.76
C VAL A 12 -1.75 18.58 8.33
N MET A 13 -1.25 18.57 9.56
CA MET A 13 -0.83 17.34 10.26
C MET A 13 -2.01 16.39 10.51
N ALA A 14 -3.21 16.93 10.80
CA ALA A 14 -4.42 16.13 10.99
C ALA A 14 -4.99 15.53 9.69
N GLY A 15 -4.58 16.04 8.52
CA GLY A 15 -5.01 15.54 7.21
C GLY A 15 -4.21 14.34 6.69
N PHE A 16 -3.12 13.96 7.35
CA PHE A 16 -2.43 12.70 7.07
C PHE A 16 -3.21 11.55 7.73
N SER A 17 -4.32 11.17 7.12
CA SER A 17 -5.04 9.94 7.44
C SER A 17 -4.08 8.74 7.38
N ALA A 18 -4.27 7.77 8.27
CA ALA A 18 -3.41 6.63 8.52
C ALA A 18 -3.29 5.68 7.30
N HIS A 19 -2.48 6.08 6.32
CA HIS A 19 -2.04 5.23 5.22
C HIS A 19 -0.73 4.55 5.64
N GLN A 20 -0.81 3.26 5.96
CA GLN A 20 0.35 2.46 6.32
C GLN A 20 0.78 1.62 5.12
N VAL A 21 2.04 1.79 4.72
CA VAL A 21 2.68 0.91 3.72
C VAL A 21 3.46 -0.18 4.44
N VAL A 22 3.18 -1.43 4.10
CA VAL A 22 3.94 -2.60 4.54
C VAL A 22 4.76 -3.12 3.37
N THR A 23 6.08 -3.10 3.52
CA THR A 23 7.03 -3.66 2.53
C THR A 23 7.49 -5.03 2.99
N PHE A 24 7.34 -6.03 2.12
CA PHE A 24 7.81 -7.39 2.36
C PHE A 24 9.22 -7.55 1.79
N THR A 25 10.10 -8.19 2.56
CA THR A 25 11.47 -8.50 2.11
C THR A 25 11.51 -9.87 1.44
N GLY A 26 12.48 -10.07 0.54
CA GLY A 26 12.65 -11.36 -0.15
C GLY A 26 11.60 -11.64 -1.22
N SER A 27 10.95 -10.61 -1.77
CA SER A 27 10.09 -10.76 -2.94
C SER A 27 10.89 -11.29 -4.13
N TRP A 28 10.28 -12.16 -4.93
CA TRP A 28 10.86 -12.62 -6.17
C TRP A 28 10.76 -11.52 -7.23
N GLY A 29 11.86 -11.28 -7.96
CA GLY A 29 11.99 -10.17 -8.91
C GLY A 29 12.21 -8.80 -8.26
N GLU A 30 12.63 -7.81 -9.05
CA GLU A 30 12.88 -6.45 -8.54
C GLU A 30 11.57 -5.75 -8.15
N HIS A 31 10.53 -5.75 -8.99
CA HIS A 31 9.31 -4.97 -8.75
C HIS A 31 8.02 -5.49 -9.42
N SER A 32 7.88 -6.78 -9.72
CA SER A 32 6.65 -7.30 -10.37
C SER A 32 5.87 -8.24 -9.47
N LEU A 33 4.55 -8.04 -9.42
CA LEU A 33 3.61 -8.96 -8.75
C LEU A 33 3.70 -10.38 -9.33
N PHE A 34 4.06 -10.51 -10.60
CA PHE A 34 4.07 -11.77 -11.35
C PHE A 34 5.43 -12.02 -11.97
N ASN A 35 6.11 -13.06 -11.51
CA ASN A 35 7.41 -13.44 -12.05
C ASN A 35 7.24 -14.72 -12.86
N VAL A 36 7.72 -14.73 -14.10
CA VAL A 36 7.80 -15.95 -14.90
C VAL A 36 9.04 -16.73 -14.46
N VAL A 37 8.85 -17.99 -14.09
CA VAL A 37 9.91 -18.82 -13.51
C VAL A 37 10.34 -19.93 -14.45
N SER A 38 9.45 -20.33 -15.35
CA SER A 38 9.77 -21.20 -16.47
C SER A 38 8.82 -20.97 -17.64
N GLU A 39 9.34 -21.15 -18.86
CA GLU A 39 8.56 -21.15 -20.10
C GLU A 39 8.79 -22.46 -20.85
N ARG A 40 7.71 -23.07 -21.33
CA ARG A 40 7.71 -24.30 -22.11
C ARG A 40 6.74 -24.16 -23.29
N PRO A 41 6.88 -24.98 -24.35
CA PRO A 41 5.98 -24.91 -25.50
C PRO A 41 4.49 -25.10 -25.17
N ASP A 42 4.20 -25.76 -24.04
CA ASP A 42 2.85 -26.05 -23.54
C ASP A 42 2.39 -25.11 -22.42
N GLY A 43 3.21 -24.16 -21.96
CA GLY A 43 2.78 -23.19 -20.96
C GLY A 43 3.89 -22.42 -20.27
N VAL A 44 3.48 -21.53 -19.38
CA VAL A 44 4.36 -20.72 -18.54
C VAL A 44 4.04 -20.96 -17.07
N GLU A 45 5.08 -21.01 -16.25
CA GLU A 45 4.96 -21.05 -14.80
C GLU A 45 5.17 -19.64 -14.26
N ILE A 46 4.21 -19.15 -13.47
CA ILE A 46 4.22 -17.81 -12.90
C ILE A 46 4.13 -17.94 -11.39
N VAL A 47 4.97 -17.18 -10.67
CA VAL A 47 4.86 -17.04 -9.22
C VAL A 47 4.48 -15.61 -8.85
N PHE A 48 3.45 -15.55 -8.00
CA PHE A 48 2.99 -14.32 -7.40
C PHE A 48 3.83 -13.98 -6.16
N SER A 49 4.43 -12.80 -6.15
CA SER A 49 5.25 -12.33 -5.04
C SER A 49 4.84 -10.92 -4.62
N MET A 50 4.19 -10.81 -3.47
CA MET A 50 3.77 -9.52 -2.92
C MET A 50 4.97 -8.75 -2.37
N HIS A 51 5.27 -7.60 -2.97
CA HIS A 51 6.32 -6.69 -2.50
C HIS A 51 5.80 -5.66 -1.49
N GLN A 52 4.57 -5.18 -1.69
CA GLN A 52 3.98 -4.12 -0.90
C GLN A 52 2.50 -4.39 -0.64
N MET A 53 2.02 -3.98 0.53
CA MET A 53 0.60 -3.88 0.86
C MET A 53 0.32 -2.50 1.43
N VAL A 54 -0.78 -1.91 1.03
CA VAL A 54 -1.32 -0.66 1.55
C VAL A 54 -2.43 -1.00 2.53
N VAL A 55 -2.37 -0.38 3.72
CA VAL A 55 -3.40 -0.50 4.75
C VAL A 55 -3.97 0.88 5.01
N GLU A 56 -5.28 1.00 4.88
CA GLU A 56 -6.00 2.26 5.09
C GLU A 56 -7.14 2.05 6.08
N ASP A 57 -7.35 3.03 6.94
CA ASP A 57 -8.57 3.13 7.74
C ASP A 57 -9.61 3.92 6.94
N ILE A 58 -10.76 3.31 6.66
CA ILE A 58 -11.89 3.95 5.99
C ILE A 58 -13.12 3.96 6.91
N GLU A 59 -13.97 4.96 6.77
CA GLU A 59 -15.25 5.00 7.48
C GLU A 59 -16.38 4.51 6.56
N ILE A 60 -17.10 3.46 6.97
CA ILE A 60 -18.31 2.97 6.31
C ILE A 60 -19.41 2.92 7.36
N ASP A 61 -20.52 3.62 7.10
CA ASP A 61 -21.70 3.68 7.99
C ASP A 61 -21.36 4.03 9.45
N GLY A 62 -20.46 5.00 9.65
CA GLY A 62 -20.03 5.45 10.97
C GLY A 62 -19.07 4.49 11.69
N ARG A 63 -18.57 3.45 11.02
CA ARG A 63 -17.61 2.49 11.56
C ARG A 63 -16.28 2.59 10.82
N VAL A 64 -15.20 2.68 11.59
CA VAL A 64 -13.84 2.59 11.04
C VAL A 64 -13.54 1.13 10.69
N MET A 65 -13.16 0.90 9.44
CA MET A 65 -12.78 -0.40 8.87
C MET A 65 -11.38 -0.32 8.29
N LYS A 66 -10.66 -1.44 8.30
CA LYS A 66 -9.36 -1.56 7.62
C LYS A 66 -9.54 -2.10 6.21
N VAL A 67 -8.97 -1.42 5.24
CA VAL A 67 -8.85 -1.88 3.85
C VAL A 67 -7.41 -2.28 3.60
N TYR A 68 -7.24 -3.38 2.88
CA TYR A 68 -5.95 -3.93 2.49
C TYR A 68 -5.88 -3.95 0.96
N GLY A 69 -4.91 -3.24 0.39
CA GLY A 69 -4.68 -3.16 -1.05
C GLY A 69 -3.30 -3.70 -1.42
N VAL A 70 -3.22 -4.42 -2.54
CA VAL A 70 -1.94 -4.81 -3.15
C VAL A 70 -1.73 -3.93 -4.38
N PRO A 71 -0.67 -3.10 -4.43
CA PRO A 71 -0.37 -2.27 -5.61
C PRO A 71 -0.09 -3.13 -6.85
N GLY A 72 -0.67 -2.74 -7.99
CA GLY A 72 -0.54 -3.40 -9.29
C GLY A 72 0.70 -2.98 -10.08
#